data_AF-A0A9D3UFN6-F1
#
_entry.id   AF-A0A9D3UFN6-F1
#
_cell.length_a   1.000
_cell.length_b   1.000
_cell.length_c   1.000
_cell.angle_alpha   90.00
_cell.angle_beta   90.00
_cell.angle_gamma   90.00
#
_symmetry.space_group_name_H-M   'P 1'
#
loop_
_entity.id
_entity.type
_entity.pdbx_description
1 polymer ?
#
loop_
_entity_poly.entity_id
_entity_poly.type
_entity_poly.pdbx_seq_one_letter_code
_entity_poly.pdbx_strand_id
1 'polypeptide(L)'
;MEDSGDSSKKKGLEGTGLDLPPNKHGNLKSASSDENLKHILLRVKTSKTPTVINYGASWCGVCSQILPAFCKLSNQFPNLSFVYADIDECPETTQHIRYTPTFHFYRDGERVDEMFGAGEERLHDRLWLHS
;
A
#
# COMPACT_ATOMS: atom_id res chain seq x y z
N MET A 1 -36.96 -20.91 -2.58
CA MET A 1 -36.59 -19.50 -2.32
C MET A 1 -35.43 -19.62 -1.35
N GLU A 2 -34.24 -19.82 -1.89
CA GLU A 2 -33.03 -20.07 -1.11
C GLU A 2 -31.95 -19.11 -1.57
N ASP A 3 -31.08 -18.81 -0.63
CA ASP A 3 -30.61 -17.49 -0.27
C ASP A 3 -29.56 -16.91 -1.24
N SER A 4 -29.71 -15.63 -1.54
CA SER A 4 -28.79 -14.85 -2.36
C SER A 4 -27.54 -14.55 -1.56
N GLY A 5 -26.56 -15.44 -1.58
CA GLY A 5 -25.22 -15.18 -1.06
C GLY A 5 -24.51 -14.15 -1.94
N ASP A 6 -24.62 -12.85 -1.61
CA ASP A 6 -23.77 -11.81 -2.16
C ASP A 6 -22.33 -12.03 -1.67
N SER A 7 -21.55 -12.80 -2.42
CA SER A 7 -20.12 -12.94 -2.21
C SER A 7 -19.42 -11.66 -2.68
N SER A 8 -19.53 -10.60 -1.88
CA SER A 8 -18.65 -9.43 -2.02
C SER A 8 -17.20 -9.90 -1.87
N LYS A 9 -16.49 -10.06 -2.99
CA LYS A 9 -15.05 -10.40 -2.99
C LYS A 9 -14.32 -9.34 -2.17
N LYS A 10 -13.72 -9.74 -1.05
CA LYS A 10 -12.85 -8.87 -0.25
C LYS A 10 -11.69 -8.39 -1.13
N LYS A 11 -11.38 -7.10 -1.07
CA LYS A 11 -10.38 -6.44 -1.90
C LYS A 11 -9.34 -5.69 -1.09
N GLY A 12 -8.22 -5.36 -1.71
CA GLY A 12 -7.15 -4.60 -1.08
C GLY A 12 -6.58 -5.30 0.16
N LEU A 13 -6.34 -4.55 1.24
CA LEU A 13 -5.84 -5.11 2.51
C LEU A 13 -6.73 -6.23 3.06
N GLU A 14 -8.06 -6.13 2.95
CA GLU A 14 -8.98 -7.18 3.39
C GLU A 14 -8.89 -8.45 2.54
N GLY A 15 -8.53 -8.29 1.26
CA GLY A 15 -8.30 -9.38 0.31
C GLY A 15 -7.07 -10.23 0.65
N THR A 16 -6.17 -9.74 1.52
CA THR A 16 -4.96 -10.48 1.93
C THR A 16 -5.25 -11.60 2.94
N GLY A 17 -6.40 -11.54 3.63
CA GLY A 17 -6.76 -12.51 4.67
C GLY A 17 -5.88 -12.45 5.94
N LEU A 18 -5.04 -11.43 6.10
CA LEU A 18 -4.15 -11.26 7.24
C LEU A 18 -4.84 -10.51 8.39
N ASP A 19 -4.50 -10.89 9.63
CA ASP A 19 -4.83 -10.10 10.81
C ASP A 19 -3.80 -8.96 10.95
N LEU A 20 -4.17 -7.77 10.49
CA LEU A 20 -3.27 -6.62 10.38
C LEU A 20 -3.44 -5.65 11.57
N PRO A 21 -2.36 -4.99 12.01
CA PRO A 21 -2.44 -3.92 13.00
C PRO A 21 -3.49 -2.85 12.65
N PRO A 22 -4.18 -2.28 13.66
CA PRO A 22 -5.23 -1.29 13.42
C PRO A 22 -4.68 -0.02 12.79
N ASN A 23 -5.46 0.65 11.95
CA ASN A 23 -5.12 1.94 11.35
C ASN A 23 -5.53 3.10 12.27
N LYS A 24 -4.73 3.40 13.30
CA LYS A 24 -5.11 4.34 14.36
C LYS A 24 -5.29 5.78 13.90
N HIS A 25 -4.57 6.19 12.85
CA HIS A 25 -4.56 7.57 12.36
C HIS A 25 -5.33 7.76 11.05
N GLY A 26 -5.88 6.70 10.46
CA GLY A 26 -6.52 6.76 9.14
C GLY A 26 -5.55 7.09 8.00
N ASN A 27 -4.24 7.00 8.23
CA ASN A 27 -3.21 7.35 7.27
C ASN A 27 -2.80 6.18 6.36
N LEU A 28 -3.23 4.95 6.66
CA LEU A 28 -3.11 3.80 5.76
C LEU A 28 -4.37 3.65 4.90
N LYS A 29 -4.18 3.53 3.58
CA LYS A 29 -5.24 3.32 2.59
C LYS A 29 -4.93 2.09 1.74
N SER A 30 -5.95 1.51 1.15
CA SER A 30 -5.80 0.45 0.15
C SER A 30 -6.35 0.93 -1.19
N ALA A 31 -5.64 0.64 -2.28
CA ALA A 31 -6.13 0.76 -3.63
C ALA A 31 -6.69 -0.58 -4.10
N SER A 32 -7.95 -0.58 -4.57
CA SER A 32 -8.69 -1.80 -4.96
C SER A 32 -9.28 -1.76 -6.37
N SER A 33 -8.85 -0.78 -7.16
CA SER A 33 -9.11 -0.64 -8.59
C SER A 33 -8.12 0.35 -9.21
N ASP A 34 -7.90 0.23 -10.52
CA ASP A 34 -7.11 1.20 -11.28
C ASP A 34 -7.57 2.65 -11.11
N GLU A 35 -8.89 2.89 -11.16
CA GLU A 35 -9.44 4.24 -10.97
C GLU A 35 -9.10 4.80 -9.58
N ASN A 36 -9.21 3.96 -8.55
CA ASN A 36 -8.87 4.36 -7.20
C ASN A 36 -7.37 4.66 -7.04
N LEU A 37 -6.49 3.83 -7.63
CA LEU A 37 -5.06 4.07 -7.61
C LEU A 37 -4.67 5.34 -8.39
N LYS A 38 -5.28 5.58 -9.57
CA LYS A 38 -5.09 6.81 -10.34
C LYS A 38 -5.45 8.05 -9.52
N HIS A 39 -6.60 8.03 -8.83
CA HIS A 39 -6.99 9.10 -7.92
C HIS A 39 -6.00 9.31 -6.76
N ILE A 40 -5.52 8.22 -6.15
CA ILE A 40 -4.49 8.31 -5.09
C ILE A 40 -3.22 8.97 -5.63
N LEU A 41 -2.73 8.55 -6.80
CA LEU A 41 -1.53 9.11 -7.43
C LEU A 41 -1.69 10.61 -7.79
N LEU A 42 -2.87 11.02 -8.25
CA LEU A 42 -3.17 12.45 -8.47
C LEU A 42 -3.12 13.26 -7.17
N ARG A 43 -3.61 12.70 -6.06
CA ARG A 43 -3.50 13.34 -4.73
C ARG A 43 -2.06 13.40 -4.26
N VAL A 44 -1.25 12.36 -4.50
CA VAL A 44 0.18 12.38 -4.19
C VAL A 44 0.89 13.50 -4.94
N LYS A 45 0.60 13.69 -6.24
CA LYS A 45 1.18 14.76 -7.07
C LYS A 45 0.85 16.18 -6.60
N THR A 46 -0.29 16.36 -5.96
CA THR A 46 -0.82 17.68 -5.58
C THR A 46 -0.73 17.97 -4.08
N SER A 47 -0.44 16.95 -3.26
CA SER A 47 -0.29 17.06 -1.82
C SER A 47 1.17 17.23 -1.41
N LYS A 48 1.39 17.98 -0.33
CA LYS A 48 2.70 18.08 0.34
C LYS A 48 2.96 16.95 1.33
N THR A 49 1.94 16.14 1.64
CA THR A 49 2.09 14.99 2.55
C THR A 49 2.98 13.94 1.89
N PRO A 50 4.16 13.61 2.47
CA PRO A 50 4.97 12.55 1.91
C PRO A 50 4.23 11.21 1.99
N THR A 51 4.37 10.40 0.96
CA THR A 51 3.56 9.20 0.76
C THR A 51 4.45 8.01 0.44
N VAL A 52 4.14 6.86 1.05
CA VAL A 52 4.73 5.57 0.70
C VAL A 52 3.65 4.67 0.10
N ILE A 53 3.94 4.06 -1.05
CA ILE A 53 3.07 3.08 -1.70
C ILE A 53 3.78 1.72 -1.70
N ASN A 54 3.16 0.72 -1.07
CA ASN A 54 3.53 -0.70 -1.14
C ASN A 54 2.71 -1.37 -2.24
N TYR A 55 3.35 -1.75 -3.34
CA TYR A 55 2.78 -2.56 -4.40
C TYR A 55 3.00 -4.03 -4.08
N GLY A 56 1.90 -4.75 -3.82
CA GLY A 56 1.91 -6.15 -3.41
C GLY A 56 0.87 -6.99 -4.14
N ALA A 57 0.74 -8.24 -3.72
CA ALA A 57 -0.30 -9.15 -4.19
C ALA A 57 -0.71 -10.10 -3.06
N SER A 58 -1.97 -10.49 -3.02
CA SER A 58 -2.50 -11.43 -2.02
C SER A 58 -1.83 -12.82 -2.01
N TRP A 59 -1.36 -13.30 -3.17
CA TRP A 59 -0.66 -14.58 -3.32
C TRP A 59 0.86 -14.50 -3.08
N CYS A 60 1.39 -13.30 -2.86
CA CYS A 60 2.82 -13.08 -2.67
C CYS A 60 3.22 -13.31 -1.20
N GLY A 61 3.83 -14.45 -0.89
CA GLY A 61 4.23 -14.79 0.48
C GLY A 61 5.19 -13.79 1.13
N VAL A 62 6.12 -13.21 0.36
CA VAL A 62 7.03 -12.15 0.86
C VAL A 62 6.26 -10.85 1.17
N CYS A 63 5.20 -10.56 0.42
CA CYS A 63 4.32 -9.43 0.66
C CYS A 63 3.56 -9.61 1.98
N SER A 64 3.04 -10.81 2.23
CA SER A 64 2.37 -11.15 3.49
C SER A 64 3.29 -11.00 4.71
N GLN A 65 4.59 -11.29 4.58
CA GLN A 65 5.56 -11.14 5.66
C GLN A 65 5.79 -9.68 6.06
N ILE A 66 5.86 -8.75 5.10
CA ILE A 66 6.18 -7.34 5.39
C ILE A 66 4.95 -6.49 5.70
N LEU A 67 3.74 -6.92 5.27
CA LEU A 67 2.53 -6.12 5.42
C LEU A 67 2.17 -5.78 6.88
N PRO A 68 2.28 -6.69 7.87
CA PRO A 68 2.06 -6.35 9.27
C PRO A 68 3.01 -5.24 9.76
N ALA A 69 4.28 -5.29 9.37
CA ALA A 69 5.25 -4.25 9.70
C ALA A 69 4.89 -2.92 9.02
N PHE A 70 4.47 -2.94 7.76
CA PHE A 70 3.99 -1.74 7.05
C PHE A 70 2.81 -1.06 7.76
N CYS A 71 1.82 -1.85 8.21
CA CYS A 71 0.68 -1.34 9.00
C CYS A 71 1.08 -0.85 10.40
N LYS A 72 2.04 -1.51 11.06
CA LYS A 72 2.60 -1.05 12.33
C LYS A 72 3.32 0.28 12.16
N LEU A 73 4.13 0.41 11.11
CA LEU A 73 4.87 1.64 10.79
C LEU A 73 3.92 2.79 10.43
N SER A 74 2.78 2.52 9.78
CA SER A 74 1.79 3.59 9.56
C SER A 74 1.28 4.22 10.85
N ASN A 75 1.24 3.46 11.94
CA ASN A 75 0.90 3.98 13.28
C ASN A 75 2.05 4.74 13.94
N GLN A 76 3.30 4.50 13.54
CA GLN A 76 4.48 5.18 14.10
C GLN A 76 4.80 6.48 13.35
N PHE A 77 4.38 6.59 12.08
CA PHE A 77 4.59 7.75 11.22
C PHE A 77 3.25 8.40 10.82
N PRO A 78 2.53 9.06 11.76
CA PRO A 78 1.19 9.61 11.49
C PRO A 78 1.17 10.73 10.43
N ASN A 79 2.30 11.39 10.20
CA ASN A 79 2.43 12.48 9.23
C ASN A 79 2.65 11.99 7.79
N LEU A 80 2.93 10.69 7.61
CA LEU A 80 3.07 10.07 6.30
C LEU A 80 1.74 9.45 5.85
N SER A 81 1.45 9.51 4.55
CA SER A 81 0.38 8.71 3.95
C SER A 81 0.93 7.35 3.53
N PHE A 82 0.26 6.28 3.93
CA PHE A 82 0.59 4.91 3.55
C PHE A 82 -0.47 4.38 2.59
N VAL A 83 -0.05 3.69 1.53
CA VAL A 83 -0.94 3.08 0.55
C VAL A 83 -0.49 1.65 0.29
N TYR A 84 -1.39 0.68 0.41
CA TYR A 84 -1.22 -0.64 -0.19
C TYR A 84 -1.95 -0.67 -1.54
N ALA A 85 -1.27 -1.09 -2.60
CA ALA A 85 -1.85 -1.28 -3.92
C ALA A 85 -1.67 -2.73 -4.35
N ASP A 86 -2.77 -3.44 -4.51
CA ASP A 86 -2.73 -4.80 -5.06
C ASP A 86 -2.58 -4.72 -6.59
N ILE A 87 -1.55 -5.36 -7.13
CA ILE A 87 -1.24 -5.29 -8.57
C ILE A 87 -2.28 -6.00 -9.43
N ASP A 88 -2.97 -7.02 -8.90
CA ASP A 88 -4.00 -7.76 -9.65
C ASP A 88 -5.32 -6.97 -9.69
N GLU A 89 -5.56 -6.13 -8.69
CA GLU A 89 -6.72 -5.24 -8.64
C GLU A 89 -6.51 -3.93 -9.41
N CYS A 90 -5.25 -3.56 -9.66
CA CYS A 90 -4.85 -2.34 -10.37
C CYS A 90 -3.91 -2.63 -11.57
N PRO A 91 -4.24 -3.56 -12.50
CA PRO A 91 -3.31 -4.06 -13.50
C PRO A 91 -2.85 -2.99 -14.50
N GLU A 92 -3.71 -2.04 -14.89
CA GLU A 92 -3.33 -1.01 -15.87
C GLU A 92 -2.33 0.00 -15.28
N THR A 93 -2.56 0.38 -14.03
CA THR A 93 -1.82 1.43 -13.32
C THR A 93 -0.51 0.88 -12.76
N THR A 94 -0.46 -0.43 -12.48
CA THR A 94 0.73 -1.11 -11.96
C THR A 94 1.53 -1.87 -13.01
N GLN A 95 1.23 -1.71 -14.30
CA GLN A 95 1.95 -2.37 -15.41
C GLN A 95 3.47 -2.16 -15.42
N HIS A 96 3.98 -1.14 -14.72
CA HIS A 96 5.40 -0.81 -14.62
C HIS A 96 6.09 -1.51 -13.43
N ILE A 97 5.32 -2.07 -12.49
CA ILE A 97 5.84 -2.83 -11.35
C ILE A 97 6.32 -4.19 -11.85
N ARG A 98 7.58 -4.54 -11.55
CA ARG A 98 8.22 -5.78 -12.03
C ARG A 98 8.33 -6.86 -10.97
N TYR A 99 8.32 -6.47 -9.70
CA TYR A 99 8.51 -7.35 -8.56
C TYR A 99 7.62 -6.90 -7.40
N THR A 100 7.17 -7.83 -6.57
CA THR A 100 6.43 -7.53 -5.34
C THR A 100 7.13 -8.19 -4.15
N PRO A 101 7.15 -7.53 -2.96
CA PRO A 101 6.70 -6.16 -2.73
C PRO A 101 7.68 -5.13 -3.32
N THR A 102 7.15 -4.05 -3.88
CA THR A 102 7.91 -2.84 -4.24
C THR A 102 7.34 -1.66 -3.47
N PHE A 103 8.22 -0.82 -2.92
CA PHE A 103 7.84 0.40 -2.22
C PHE A 103 8.31 1.60 -3.01
N HIS A 104 7.42 2.54 -3.30
CA HIS A 104 7.77 3.86 -3.83
C HIS A 104 7.52 4.92 -2.76
N PHE A 105 8.48 5.83 -2.61
CA PHE A 105 8.39 6.96 -1.68
C PHE A 105 8.25 8.25 -2.48
N TYR A 106 7.31 9.08 -2.07
CA TYR A 106 6.97 10.32 -2.74
C TYR A 106 7.08 11.50 -1.77
N ARG A 107 7.66 12.61 -2.23
CA ARG A 107 7.75 13.88 -1.52
C ARG A 107 7.54 15.01 -2.54
N ASP A 108 6.73 16.01 -2.19
CA ASP A 108 6.39 17.15 -3.05
C ASP A 108 5.92 16.76 -4.46
N GLY A 109 5.13 15.68 -4.53
CA GLY A 109 4.55 15.17 -5.79
C GLY A 109 5.47 14.31 -6.65
N GLU A 110 6.75 14.19 -6.30
CA GLU A 110 7.76 13.44 -7.04
C GLU A 110 8.15 12.15 -6.33
N ARG A 111 8.49 11.10 -7.10
CA ARG A 111 9.05 9.86 -6.55
C ARG A 111 10.52 10.10 -6.21
N VAL A 112 10.84 10.08 -4.92
CA VAL A 112 12.18 10.39 -4.42
C VAL A 112 13.01 9.15 -4.09
N ASP A 113 12.37 8.00 -3.92
CA ASP A 113 13.05 6.76 -3.56
C ASP A 113 12.24 5.50 -3.92
N GLU A 114 12.92 4.36 -3.99
CA GLU A 114 12.34 3.04 -4.21
C GLU A 114 13.05 1.95 -3.39
N MET A 115 12.27 0.94 -2.96
CA MET A 115 12.78 -0.23 -2.26
C MET A 115 12.11 -1.50 -2.80
N PHE A 116 12.93 -2.52 -3.08
CA PHE A 116 12.48 -3.84 -3.54
C PHE A 116 12.59 -4.88 -2.44
N GLY A 117 11.57 -5.75 -2.32
CA GLY A 117 11.55 -6.86 -1.38
C GLY A 117 11.24 -6.45 0.07
N ALA A 118 11.17 -7.44 0.95
CA ALA A 118 10.86 -7.24 2.38
C ALA A 118 12.09 -6.85 3.22
N GLY A 119 11.86 -6.05 4.26
CA GLY A 119 12.85 -5.72 5.29
C GLY A 119 12.36 -4.58 6.18
N GLU A 120 11.94 -4.89 7.42
CA GLU A 120 11.32 -3.91 8.34
C GLU A 120 12.26 -2.75 8.69
N GLU A 121 13.51 -3.03 9.05
CA GLU A 121 14.51 -2.00 9.36
C GLU A 121 14.78 -1.07 8.17
N ARG A 122 15.03 -1.66 6.99
CA ARG A 122 15.27 -0.88 5.76
C ARG A 122 14.05 -0.03 5.37
N LEU A 123 12.84 -0.54 5.57
CA LEU A 123 11.61 0.21 5.35
C LEU A 123 11.50 1.36 6.34
N HIS A 124 11.72 1.09 7.63
CA HIS A 124 11.71 2.10 8.69
C HIS A 124 12.70 3.24 8.40
N ASP A 125 13.95 2.93 8.04
CA ASP A 125 14.98 3.93 7.78
C ASP A 125 14.63 4.85 6.60
N ARG A 126 14.05 4.28 5.53
CA ARG A 126 13.57 5.07 4.39
C ARG A 126 12.35 5.91 4.77
N LEU A 127 11.43 5.39 5.58
CA LEU A 127 10.31 6.19 6.10
C LEU A 127 10.80 7.36 6.95
N TRP A 128 11.81 7.14 7.80
CA TRP A 128 12.42 8.21 8.59
C TRP A 128 13.05 9.29 7.71
N LEU A 129 13.84 8.89 6.70
CA LEU A 129 14.46 9.81 5.73
C LEU A 129 13.43 10.62 4.94
N HIS A 130 12.28 10.02 4.62
CA HIS A 130 11.24 10.62 3.79
C HIS A 130 10.05 11.20 4.57
N SER A 131 10.11 11.21 5.91
CA SER A 131 9.11 11.82 6.78
C SER A 131 9.13 13.36 6.82
#